data_AF-A0A0R0B3C4-F1
#
_entry.id   AF-A0A0R0B3C4-F1
#
_cell.length_a   1.000
_cell.length_b   1.000
_cell.length_c   1.000
_cell.angle_alpha   90.00
_cell.angle_beta   90.00
_cell.angle_gamma   90.00
#
_symmetry.space_group_name_H-M   'P 1'
#
loop_
_entity.id
_entity.type
_entity.pdbx_description
1 polymer ?
#
loop_
_entity_poly.entity_id
_entity_poly.type
_entity_poly.pdbx_seq_one_letter_code
_entity_poly.pdbx_strand_id
1 'polypeptide(L)'
;MVTLYLAVRTLLPLFTFALVAWLLSRLINARAARLPPVPLNLPAHSSSPRKKDRRLYARALRRRPGLRSAMRPASAPRRWYFAGTMVALGALAVTVVAMPDGARFQVMVESLRGYPVTIAEVRVPVAAQPVVLQRWQPALVPLARPVVMRYPIGRFGGDHEARAQLPVQIRHLGDRLQVAIPNAVDAVALQAELAQLAGLPADAVSVRQADVAPWRDTGWSPLIER
;
A
#
# COMPACT_ATOMS: atom_id res chain seq x y z
N MET A 1 -9.50 -10.22 9.88
CA MET A 1 -9.29 -8.99 9.07
C MET A 1 -8.61 -7.88 9.85
N VAL A 2 -9.08 -7.52 11.04
CA VAL A 2 -8.45 -6.48 11.89
C VAL A 2 -6.96 -6.75 12.15
N THR A 3 -6.59 -7.98 12.51
CA THR A 3 -5.19 -8.39 12.76
C THR A 3 -4.30 -8.21 11.53
N LEU A 4 -4.77 -8.63 10.34
CA LEU A 4 -4.07 -8.45 9.07
C LEU A 4 -3.87 -6.97 8.77
N TYR A 5 -4.91 -6.15 8.91
CA TYR A 5 -4.80 -4.71 8.72
C TYR A 5 -3.78 -4.08 9.66
N LEU A 6 -3.81 -4.39 10.96
CA LEU A 6 -2.86 -3.86 11.94
C LEU A 6 -1.43 -4.30 11.64
N ALA A 7 -1.24 -5.55 11.21
CA ALA A 7 0.06 -6.04 10.77
C ALA A 7 0.56 -5.29 9.53
N VAL A 8 -0.26 -5.14 8.48
CA VAL A 8 0.16 -4.41 7.27
C VAL A 8 0.40 -2.93 7.59
N ARG A 9 -0.47 -2.31 8.39
CA ARG A 9 -0.35 -0.90 8.80
C ARG A 9 0.91 -0.60 9.59
N THR A 10 1.45 -1.56 10.34
CA THR A 10 2.67 -1.39 11.12
C THR A 10 3.92 -1.82 10.35
N LEU A 11 3.85 -2.95 9.66
CA LEU A 11 4.99 -3.54 8.95
C LEU A 11 5.29 -2.80 7.65
N LEU A 12 4.28 -2.37 6.87
CA LEU A 12 4.52 -1.75 5.57
C LEU A 12 5.33 -0.43 5.69
N PRO A 13 5.00 0.51 6.60
CA PRO A 13 5.83 1.71 6.80
C PRO A 13 7.22 1.37 7.31
N LEU A 14 7.34 0.37 8.20
CA LEU A 14 8.62 -0.08 8.73
C LEU A 14 9.53 -0.63 7.63
N PHE A 15 8.99 -1.52 6.78
CA PHE A 15 9.71 -2.07 5.64
C PHE A 15 10.07 -1.01 4.62
N THR A 16 9.17 -0.07 4.35
CA THR A 16 9.44 1.04 3.42
C THR A 16 10.58 1.91 3.94
N PHE A 17 10.54 2.27 5.23
CA PHE A 17 11.63 3.00 5.89
C PHE A 17 12.95 2.23 5.83
N ALA A 18 12.94 0.95 6.19
CA ALA A 18 14.13 0.11 6.16
C ALA A 18 14.73 -0.01 4.74
N LEU A 19 13.89 -0.21 3.72
CA LEU A 19 14.30 -0.30 2.32
C LEU A 19 14.92 1.01 1.84
N VAL A 20 14.26 2.15 2.11
CA VAL A 20 14.75 3.48 1.72
C VAL A 20 16.07 3.79 2.45
N ALA A 21 16.15 3.54 3.76
CA ALA A 21 17.37 3.74 4.53
C ALA A 21 18.53 2.87 4.02
N TRP A 22 18.25 1.61 3.66
CA TRP A 22 19.24 0.71 3.08
C TRP A 22 19.74 1.18 1.72
N LEU A 23 18.84 1.61 0.83
CA LEU A 23 19.20 2.18 -0.49
C LEU A 23 20.05 3.45 -0.33
N LEU A 24 19.65 4.35 0.56
CA LEU A 24 20.38 5.58 0.85
C LEU A 24 21.77 5.28 1.44
N SER A 25 21.87 4.32 2.34
CA SER A 25 23.16 3.89 2.90
C SER A 25 24.11 3.38 1.81
N ARG A 26 23.62 2.54 0.88
CA ARG A 26 24.40 2.09 -0.26
C ARG A 26 24.82 3.24 -1.17
N LEU A 27 23.92 4.18 -1.44
CA LEU A 27 24.21 5.34 -2.28
C LEU A 27 25.24 6.27 -1.64
N ILE A 28 25.12 6.54 -0.33
CA ILE A 28 26.08 7.32 0.45
C ILE A 28 27.44 6.65 0.44
N ASN A 29 27.52 5.34 0.68
CA ASN A 29 28.79 4.60 0.68
C ASN A 29 29.42 4.58 -0.71
N ALA A 30 28.64 4.37 -1.77
CA ALA A 30 29.13 4.41 -3.15
C ALA A 30 29.64 5.80 -3.54
N ARG A 31 28.97 6.87 -3.09
CA ARG A 31 29.40 8.27 -3.30
C ARG A 31 30.64 8.59 -2.46
N ALA A 32 30.71 8.11 -1.22
CA ALA A 32 31.83 8.33 -0.32
C ALA A 32 33.11 7.63 -0.80
N ALA A 33 32.99 6.44 -1.39
CA ALA A 33 34.12 5.74 -2.00
C ALA A 33 34.76 6.50 -3.17
N ARG A 34 34.04 7.43 -3.80
CA ARG A 34 34.55 8.30 -4.88
C ARG A 34 35.19 9.59 -4.37
N LEU A 35 35.13 9.87 -3.08
CA LEU A 35 35.73 11.08 -2.51
C LEU A 35 37.25 10.92 -2.44
N PRO A 36 38.01 12.00 -2.68
CA PRO A 36 39.46 11.96 -2.57
C PRO A 36 39.87 11.59 -1.13
N PRO A 37 40.88 10.73 -0.94
CA PRO A 37 41.36 10.38 0.38
C PRO A 37 41.88 11.61 1.12
N VAL A 38 41.65 11.66 2.43
CA VAL A 38 41.99 12.81 3.29
C VAL A 38 43.27 12.50 4.07
N PRO A 39 44.23 13.44 4.17
CA PRO A 39 45.43 13.24 4.96
C PRO A 39 45.10 13.17 6.45
N LEU A 40 45.47 12.06 7.08
CA LEU A 40 45.48 11.89 8.52
C LEU A 40 46.80 12.45 9.05
N ASN A 41 46.77 13.69 9.51
CA ASN A 41 47.93 14.31 10.16
C ASN A 41 48.10 13.70 11.55
N LEU A 42 49.13 12.88 11.73
CA LEU A 42 49.51 12.43 13.06
C LEU A 42 50.01 13.65 13.87
N PRO A 43 49.58 13.82 15.13
CA PRO A 43 50.00 14.94 15.95
C PRO A 43 51.52 14.93 16.12
N ALA A 44 52.16 16.11 16.11
CA ALA A 44 53.62 16.19 16.23
C ALA A 44 54.15 15.48 17.49
N HIS A 45 53.34 15.40 18.55
CA HIS A 45 53.69 14.81 19.83
C HIS A 45 52.60 13.80 20.24
N SER A 46 53.01 12.70 20.88
CA SER A 46 52.07 11.73 21.44
C SER A 46 51.41 12.30 22.71
N SER A 47 50.08 12.18 22.79
CA SER A 47 49.29 12.50 23.98
C SER A 47 49.33 11.42 25.07
N SER A 48 50.13 10.36 24.91
CA SER A 48 50.21 9.29 25.91
C SER A 48 50.84 9.82 27.22
N PRO A 49 50.23 9.53 28.39
CA PRO A 49 50.79 9.92 29.69
C PRO A 49 52.11 9.19 29.98
N ARG A 50 52.34 8.00 29.39
CA ARG A 50 53.54 7.19 29.63
C ARG A 50 54.75 7.71 28.83
N LYS A 51 55.88 7.92 29.51
CA LYS A 51 57.14 8.40 28.90
C LYS A 51 57.73 7.40 27.89
N LYS A 52 57.54 6.09 28.11
CA LYS A 52 57.98 5.02 27.20
C LYS A 52 57.29 5.13 25.84
N ASP A 53 55.98 5.33 25.83
CA ASP A 53 55.17 5.41 24.62
C ASP A 53 55.51 6.65 23.79
N ARG A 54 55.74 7.80 24.46
CA ARG A 54 56.23 9.02 23.80
C ARG A 54 57.57 8.81 23.10
N ARG A 55 58.50 8.08 23.72
CA ARG A 55 59.80 7.73 23.12
C ARG A 55 59.67 6.77 21.93
N LEU A 56 58.82 5.74 22.06
CA LEU A 56 58.54 4.79 20.98
C LEU A 56 57.89 5.50 19.78
N TYR A 57 56.92 6.37 20.04
CA TYR A 57 56.27 7.20 19.03
C TYR A 57 57.27 8.10 18.29
N ALA A 58 58.12 8.83 19.01
CA ALA A 58 59.13 9.68 18.41
C ALA A 58 60.16 8.88 17.57
N ARG A 59 60.55 7.69 18.04
CA ARG A 59 61.43 6.78 17.27
C ARG A 59 60.75 6.26 16.01
N ALA A 60 59.47 5.88 16.08
CA ALA A 60 58.70 5.43 14.93
C ALA A 60 58.56 6.54 13.87
N LEU A 61 58.28 7.78 14.30
CA LEU A 61 58.15 8.93 13.41
C LEU A 61 59.48 9.32 12.74
N ARG A 62 60.61 9.19 13.44
CA ARG A 62 61.95 9.39 12.85
C ARG A 62 62.30 8.34 11.80
N ARG A 63 61.89 7.08 12.01
CA ARG A 63 62.17 5.98 11.08
C ARG A 63 61.30 6.01 9.83
N ARG A 64 60.08 6.54 9.91
CA ARG A 64 59.15 6.65 8.77
C ARG A 64 58.47 8.02 8.79
N PRO A 65 59.11 9.07 8.25
CA PRO A 65 58.56 10.42 8.24
C PRO A 65 57.24 10.53 7.46
N GLY A 66 57.02 9.65 6.47
CA GLY A 66 55.76 9.55 5.71
C GLY A 66 54.56 9.05 6.52
N LEU A 67 54.76 8.50 7.73
CA LEU A 67 53.64 8.19 8.64
C LEU A 67 52.91 9.46 9.10
N ARG A 68 53.53 10.65 8.98
CA ARG A 68 52.91 11.93 9.30
C ARG A 68 51.66 12.22 8.47
N SER A 69 51.60 11.69 7.25
CA SER A 69 50.50 11.89 6.30
C SER A 69 50.01 10.53 5.80
N ALA A 70 49.31 9.78 6.64
CA ALA A 70 48.63 8.57 6.20
C ALA A 70 47.31 8.98 5.51
N MET A 71 47.03 8.46 4.32
CA MET A 71 45.76 8.74 3.63
C MET A 71 44.65 7.87 4.24
N ARG A 72 43.57 8.49 4.72
CA ARG A 72 42.36 7.79 5.19
C ARG A 72 41.25 7.93 4.12
N PRO A 73 40.45 6.89 3.86
CA PRO A 73 39.24 7.05 3.06
C PRO A 73 38.37 8.15 3.67
N ALA A 74 37.90 9.07 2.82
CA ALA A 74 37.08 10.18 3.27
C ALA A 74 35.77 9.66 3.87
N SER A 75 35.44 10.13 5.08
CA SER A 75 34.12 9.89 5.64
C SER A 75 33.08 10.67 4.86
N ALA A 76 31.89 10.09 4.67
CA ALA A 76 30.77 10.84 4.11
C ALA A 76 30.47 12.10 4.96
N PRO A 77 30.18 13.24 4.33
CA PRO A 77 29.75 14.46 5.03
C PRO A 77 28.52 14.22 5.90
N ARG A 78 28.49 14.77 7.13
CA ARG A 78 27.33 14.68 8.04
C ARG A 78 26.02 15.12 7.38
N ARG A 79 26.07 16.15 6.54
CA ARG A 79 24.92 16.65 5.76
C ARG A 79 24.25 15.60 4.86
N TRP A 80 25.01 14.61 4.36
CA TRP A 80 24.45 13.52 3.55
C TRP A 80 23.61 12.57 4.40
N TYR A 81 24.06 12.25 5.62
CA TYR A 81 23.27 11.48 6.56
C TYR A 81 22.02 12.23 6.98
N PHE A 82 22.11 13.54 7.28
CA PHE A 82 20.92 14.36 7.58
C PHE A 82 19.90 14.37 6.43
N ALA A 83 20.36 14.62 5.19
CA ALA A 83 19.48 14.60 4.02
C ALA A 83 18.85 13.20 3.82
N GLY A 84 19.64 12.14 3.97
CA GLY A 84 19.14 10.77 3.88
C GLY A 84 18.08 10.44 4.94
N THR A 85 18.30 10.86 6.19
CA THR A 85 17.32 10.69 7.27
C THR A 85 16.02 11.42 6.96
N MET A 86 16.09 12.66 6.44
CA MET A 86 14.89 13.41 6.04
C MET A 86 14.11 12.69 4.93
N VAL A 87 14.80 12.15 3.93
CA VAL A 87 14.15 11.36 2.86
C VAL A 87 13.49 10.10 3.41
N ALA A 88 14.17 9.37 4.30
CA ALA A 88 13.60 8.16 4.89
C ALA A 88 12.37 8.46 5.76
N LEU A 89 12.41 9.53 6.56
CA LEU A 89 11.25 10.00 7.34
C LEU A 89 10.11 10.48 6.44
N GLY A 90 10.42 11.18 5.35
CA GLY A 90 9.43 11.59 4.35
C GLY A 90 8.74 10.39 3.71
N ALA A 91 9.49 9.36 3.31
CA ALA A 91 8.94 8.12 2.77
C ALA A 91 8.04 7.41 3.78
N LEU A 92 8.44 7.35 5.06
CA LEU A 92 7.61 6.80 6.13
C LEU A 92 6.29 7.59 6.28
N ALA A 93 6.36 8.92 6.34
CA ALA A 93 5.19 9.77 6.46
C ALA A 93 4.22 9.59 5.28
N VAL A 94 4.75 9.61 4.05
CA VAL A 94 3.95 9.36 2.82
C VAL A 94 3.29 8.00 2.86
N THR A 95 4.01 6.95 3.28
CA THR A 95 3.45 5.59 3.38
C THR A 95 2.30 5.51 4.38
N VAL A 96 2.45 6.16 5.54
CA VAL A 96 1.40 6.18 6.57
C VAL A 96 0.17 6.95 6.09
N VAL A 97 0.36 8.08 5.39
CA VAL A 97 -0.75 8.91 4.87
C VAL A 97 -1.47 8.23 3.71
N ALA A 98 -0.75 7.54 2.82
CA ALA A 98 -1.32 6.81 1.69
C ALA A 98 -2.02 5.50 2.10
N MET A 99 -1.85 5.06 3.35
CA MET A 99 -2.45 3.82 3.84
C MET A 99 -3.99 3.94 3.86
N PRO A 100 -4.73 3.02 3.23
CA PRO A 100 -6.19 3.02 3.32
C PRO A 100 -6.63 2.80 4.78
N ASP A 101 -7.78 3.36 5.14
CA ASP A 101 -8.43 3.03 6.41
C ASP A 101 -8.78 1.53 6.47
N GLY A 102 -9.13 1.03 7.67
CA GLY A 102 -9.38 -0.39 7.88
C GLY A 102 -10.50 -0.97 7.00
N ALA A 103 -11.56 -0.20 6.77
CA ALA A 103 -12.70 -0.65 5.98
C ALA A 103 -12.37 -0.68 4.47
N ARG A 104 -11.67 0.34 3.97
CA ARG A 104 -11.14 0.38 2.59
C ARG A 104 -10.10 -0.70 2.35
N PHE A 105 -9.26 -1.00 3.35
CA PHE A 105 -8.33 -2.12 3.27
C PHE A 105 -9.07 -3.46 3.14
N GLN A 106 -10.14 -3.64 3.91
CA GLN A 106 -10.98 -4.84 3.80
C GLN A 106 -11.65 -4.94 2.42
N VAL A 107 -12.25 -3.86 1.91
CA VAL A 107 -12.82 -3.80 0.55
C VAL A 107 -11.78 -4.18 -0.49
N MET A 108 -10.55 -3.65 -0.37
CA MET A 108 -9.43 -3.98 -1.26
C MET A 108 -9.06 -5.46 -1.20
N VAL A 109 -8.93 -6.04 -0.01
CA VAL A 109 -8.58 -7.47 0.16
C VAL A 109 -9.66 -8.37 -0.39
N GLU A 110 -10.93 -8.07 -0.12
CA GLU A 110 -12.08 -8.82 -0.64
C GLU A 110 -12.17 -8.69 -2.16
N SER A 111 -11.98 -7.49 -2.71
CA SER A 111 -12.01 -7.26 -4.16
C SER A 111 -10.87 -7.99 -4.91
N LEU A 112 -9.75 -8.24 -4.22
CA LEU A 112 -8.62 -8.99 -4.75
C LEU A 112 -8.77 -10.52 -4.60
N ARG A 113 -9.21 -10.99 -3.43
CA ARG A 113 -9.34 -12.43 -3.13
C ARG A 113 -10.60 -13.06 -3.72
N GLY A 114 -11.63 -12.24 -3.88
CA GLY A 114 -12.98 -12.67 -4.21
C GLY A 114 -13.87 -12.73 -2.99
N TYR A 115 -15.17 -12.56 -3.24
CA TYR A 115 -16.24 -12.67 -2.27
C TYR A 115 -17.49 -13.26 -2.92
N PRO A 116 -18.38 -13.90 -2.12
CA PRO A 116 -19.62 -14.43 -2.63
C PRO A 116 -20.52 -13.29 -3.08
N VAL A 117 -21.09 -13.45 -4.27
CA VAL A 117 -22.00 -12.51 -4.90
C VAL A 117 -23.22 -13.23 -5.47
N THR A 118 -24.32 -12.50 -5.51
CA THR A 118 -25.47 -12.85 -6.35
C THR A 118 -25.30 -12.13 -7.70
N ILE A 119 -25.09 -12.89 -8.77
CA ILE A 119 -25.01 -12.37 -10.13
C ILE A 119 -26.39 -12.38 -10.76
N ALA A 120 -26.90 -11.21 -11.12
CA ALA A 120 -28.00 -11.04 -12.06
C ALA A 120 -27.45 -10.86 -13.47
N GLU A 121 -27.90 -11.69 -14.42
CA GLU A 121 -27.50 -11.66 -15.82
C GLU A 121 -28.75 -11.48 -16.71
N VAL A 122 -28.69 -10.53 -17.64
CA VAL A 122 -29.75 -10.28 -18.62
C VAL A 122 -29.15 -10.22 -20.02
N ARG A 123 -29.86 -10.79 -21.00
CA ARG A 123 -29.47 -10.74 -22.41
C ARG A 123 -30.26 -9.65 -23.12
N VAL A 124 -29.59 -8.55 -23.45
CA VAL A 124 -30.18 -7.41 -24.17
C VAL A 124 -29.17 -6.80 -25.13
N PRO A 125 -29.62 -6.24 -26.28
CA PRO A 125 -28.76 -5.54 -27.21
C PRO A 125 -27.91 -4.48 -26.51
N VAL A 126 -26.66 -4.31 -26.95
CA VAL A 126 -25.69 -3.37 -26.35
C VAL A 126 -26.28 -1.97 -26.18
N ALA A 127 -27.05 -1.50 -27.16
CA ALA A 127 -27.70 -0.19 -27.13
C ALA A 127 -28.77 -0.04 -26.02
N ALA A 128 -29.39 -1.14 -25.58
CA ALA A 128 -30.42 -1.15 -24.54
C ALA A 128 -29.84 -1.33 -23.12
N GLN A 129 -28.62 -1.85 -22.99
CA GLN A 129 -27.94 -2.07 -21.70
C GLN A 129 -27.89 -0.84 -20.78
N PRO A 130 -27.54 0.38 -21.24
CA PRO A 130 -27.51 1.54 -20.34
C PRO A 130 -28.91 1.89 -19.82
N VAL A 131 -29.96 1.71 -20.62
CA VAL A 131 -31.36 1.96 -20.21
C VAL A 131 -31.80 0.93 -19.18
N VAL A 132 -31.49 -0.34 -19.37
CA VAL A 132 -31.78 -1.41 -18.40
C VAL A 132 -31.05 -1.15 -17.09
N LEU A 133 -29.76 -0.83 -17.15
CA LEU A 133 -28.97 -0.52 -15.97
C LEU A 133 -29.53 0.67 -15.20
N GLN A 134 -29.94 1.74 -15.89
CA GLN A 134 -30.57 2.91 -15.27
C GLN A 134 -31.88 2.56 -14.56
N ARG A 135 -32.70 1.67 -15.13
CA ARG A 135 -33.94 1.19 -14.48
C ARG A 135 -33.68 0.28 -13.30
N TRP A 136 -32.57 -0.45 -13.30
CA TRP A 136 -32.17 -1.33 -12.21
C TRP A 136 -31.52 -0.59 -11.04
N GLN A 137 -30.95 0.60 -11.26
CA GLN A 137 -30.25 1.38 -10.22
C GLN A 137 -31.02 1.50 -8.89
N PRO A 138 -32.32 1.82 -8.85
CA PRO A 138 -33.06 1.96 -7.60
C PRO A 138 -33.08 0.68 -6.74
N ALA A 139 -33.13 -0.50 -7.38
CA ALA A 139 -33.08 -1.77 -6.68
C ALA A 139 -31.64 -2.20 -6.34
N LEU A 140 -30.65 -1.83 -7.16
CA LEU A 140 -29.26 -2.26 -6.99
C LEU A 140 -28.47 -1.42 -6.00
N VAL A 141 -28.67 -0.11 -5.97
CA VAL A 141 -27.91 0.83 -5.12
C VAL A 141 -28.00 0.47 -3.63
N PRO A 142 -29.19 0.19 -3.06
CA PRO A 142 -29.31 -0.20 -1.66
C PRO A 142 -28.67 -1.56 -1.33
N LEU A 143 -28.38 -2.39 -2.34
CA LEU A 143 -27.78 -3.71 -2.18
C LEU A 143 -26.24 -3.67 -2.09
N ALA A 144 -25.62 -2.49 -2.11
CA ALA A 144 -24.23 -2.33 -1.74
C ALA A 144 -23.99 -2.85 -0.30
N ARG A 145 -22.88 -3.56 -0.07
CA ARG A 145 -22.59 -4.14 1.24
C ARG A 145 -21.82 -3.14 2.11
N PRO A 146 -22.36 -2.67 3.25
CA PRO A 146 -21.59 -1.88 4.18
C PRO A 146 -20.49 -2.73 4.83
N VAL A 147 -19.27 -2.21 4.84
CA VAL A 147 -18.11 -2.81 5.51
C VAL A 147 -17.71 -1.90 6.66
N VAL A 148 -17.83 -2.42 7.88
CA VAL A 148 -17.46 -1.71 9.10
C VAL A 148 -16.32 -2.44 9.77
N MET A 149 -15.26 -1.70 10.10
CA MET A 149 -14.11 -2.26 10.80
C MET A 149 -13.76 -1.42 12.02
N ARG A 150 -13.86 -2.04 13.19
CA ARG A 150 -13.47 -1.44 14.47
C ARG A 150 -12.06 -1.85 14.87
N TYR A 151 -11.23 -0.90 15.27
CA TYR A 151 -9.87 -1.16 15.75
C TYR A 151 -9.41 -0.12 16.77
N PRO A 152 -8.56 -0.51 17.74
CA PRO A 152 -8.09 0.41 18.78
C PRO A 152 -7.13 1.47 18.22
N ILE A 153 -7.24 2.71 18.72
CA ILE A 153 -6.23 3.76 18.52
C ILE A 153 -5.36 3.84 19.78
N GLY A 154 -4.13 3.35 19.66
CA GLY A 154 -3.21 3.23 20.81
C GLY A 154 -2.84 4.53 21.52
N ARG A 155 -3.09 5.72 20.94
CA ARG A 155 -2.70 7.00 21.55
C ARG A 155 -3.75 7.62 22.48
N PHE A 156 -5.02 7.23 22.36
CA PHE A 156 -6.13 7.88 23.09
C PHE A 156 -7.10 6.90 23.77
N GLY A 157 -6.81 5.59 23.77
CA GLY A 157 -7.63 4.60 24.48
C GLY A 157 -9.04 4.41 23.92
N GLY A 158 -9.29 4.81 22.67
CA GLY A 158 -10.59 4.71 22.01
C GLY A 158 -10.59 3.72 20.84
N ASP A 159 -11.77 3.22 20.51
CA ASP A 159 -12.04 2.47 19.29
C ASP A 159 -12.25 3.44 18.13
N HIS A 160 -11.58 3.19 17.00
CA HIS A 160 -11.93 3.79 15.73
C HIS A 160 -12.86 2.87 14.97
N GLU A 161 -13.94 3.43 14.43
CA GLU A 161 -14.82 2.74 13.51
C GLU A 161 -14.62 3.30 12.10
N ALA A 162 -13.98 2.51 11.24
CA ALA A 162 -13.88 2.82 9.82
C ALA A 162 -15.10 2.22 9.09
N ARG A 163 -15.65 2.97 8.13
CA ARG A 163 -16.77 2.55 7.30
C ARG A 163 -16.43 2.71 5.83
N ALA A 164 -16.71 1.68 5.05
CA ALA A 164 -16.61 1.68 3.60
C ALA A 164 -17.79 0.88 3.03
N GLN A 165 -17.93 0.88 1.71
CA GLN A 165 -18.95 0.09 1.03
C GLN A 165 -18.29 -0.76 -0.03
N LEU A 166 -18.76 -2.00 -0.13
CA LEU A 166 -18.52 -2.85 -1.29
C LEU A 166 -19.59 -2.50 -2.33
N PRO A 167 -19.22 -1.86 -3.46
CA PRO A 167 -20.19 -1.47 -4.46
C PRO A 167 -20.70 -2.71 -5.21
N VAL A 168 -21.91 -2.60 -5.74
CA VAL A 168 -22.40 -3.51 -6.78
C VAL A 168 -21.49 -3.37 -8.00
N GLN A 169 -21.08 -4.50 -8.59
CA GLN A 169 -20.17 -4.52 -9.73
C GLN A 169 -20.96 -4.82 -11.00
N ILE A 170 -20.61 -4.17 -12.10
CA ILE A 170 -21.25 -4.34 -13.41
C ILE A 170 -20.22 -4.87 -14.37
N ARG A 171 -20.64 -5.77 -15.26
CA ARG A 171 -19.82 -6.29 -16.33
C ARG A 171 -20.64 -6.39 -17.62
N HIS A 172 -20.10 -5.80 -18.68
CA HIS A 172 -20.67 -5.85 -20.02
C HIS A 172 -19.96 -6.93 -20.85
N LEU A 173 -20.69 -7.91 -21.36
CA LEU A 173 -20.18 -9.03 -22.16
C LEU A 173 -20.99 -9.16 -23.45
N GLY A 174 -20.67 -8.34 -24.46
CA GLY A 174 -21.42 -8.35 -25.72
C GLY A 174 -22.89 -8.03 -25.49
N ASP A 175 -23.79 -8.96 -25.83
CA ASP A 175 -25.24 -8.88 -25.61
C ASP A 175 -25.68 -9.22 -24.17
N ARG A 176 -24.74 -9.43 -23.24
CA ARG A 176 -25.03 -9.79 -21.85
C ARG A 176 -24.60 -8.70 -20.89
N LEU A 177 -25.52 -8.27 -20.04
CA LEU A 177 -25.25 -7.41 -18.90
C LEU A 177 -25.26 -8.27 -17.64
N GLN A 178 -24.16 -8.24 -16.89
CA GLN A 178 -24.03 -8.93 -15.61
C GLN A 178 -23.84 -7.93 -14.48
N VAL A 179 -24.52 -8.16 -13.38
CA VAL A 179 -24.47 -7.35 -12.17
C VAL A 179 -24.19 -8.25 -10.99
N ALA A 180 -23.05 -8.05 -10.33
CA ALA A 180 -22.64 -8.79 -9.15
C ALA A 180 -22.94 -7.99 -7.88
N ILE A 181 -23.87 -8.53 -7.08
CA ILE A 181 -24.35 -7.94 -5.84
C ILE A 181 -23.58 -8.57 -4.66
N PRO A 182 -22.93 -7.78 -3.80
CA PRO A 182 -22.06 -8.27 -2.72
C PRO A 182 -22.80 -8.86 -1.51
N ASN A 183 -24.11 -9.11 -1.63
CA ASN A 183 -24.98 -9.60 -0.57
C ASN A 183 -25.75 -10.84 -1.07
N ALA A 184 -26.08 -11.73 -0.12
CA ALA A 184 -27.03 -12.80 -0.38
C ALA A 184 -28.44 -12.21 -0.44
N VAL A 185 -29.06 -12.29 -1.60
CA VAL A 185 -30.43 -11.84 -1.87
C VAL A 185 -31.24 -13.04 -2.34
N ASP A 186 -32.53 -13.06 -2.05
CA ASP A 186 -33.44 -14.05 -2.62
C ASP A 186 -33.44 -13.93 -4.15
N ALA A 187 -32.99 -15.00 -4.80
CA ALA A 187 -32.82 -15.05 -6.25
C ALA A 187 -34.14 -14.86 -6.99
N VAL A 188 -35.25 -15.39 -6.46
CA VAL A 188 -36.56 -15.34 -7.11
C VAL A 188 -37.16 -13.95 -6.99
N ALA A 189 -37.10 -13.35 -5.79
CA ALA A 189 -37.57 -12.01 -5.55
C ALA A 189 -36.79 -10.98 -6.38
N LEU A 190 -35.45 -11.08 -6.39
CA LEU A 190 -34.58 -10.20 -7.16
C LEU A 190 -34.83 -10.35 -8.67
N GLN A 191 -34.99 -11.57 -9.16
CA GLN A 191 -35.29 -11.82 -10.57
C GLN A 191 -36.60 -11.15 -10.99
N ALA A 192 -37.67 -11.31 -10.20
CA ALA A 192 -38.97 -10.71 -10.47
C ALA A 192 -38.91 -9.18 -10.46
N GLU A 193 -38.24 -8.59 -9.46
CA GLU A 193 -38.08 -7.14 -9.33
C GLU A 193 -37.28 -6.53 -10.50
N LEU A 194 -36.14 -7.13 -10.85
CA LEU A 194 -35.31 -6.66 -11.95
C LEU A 194 -36.01 -6.81 -13.31
N ALA A 195 -36.76 -7.90 -13.52
CA ALA A 195 -37.57 -8.09 -14.73
C ALA A 195 -38.68 -7.03 -14.83
N GLN A 196 -39.39 -6.77 -13.73
CA GLN A 196 -40.44 -5.76 -13.66
C GLN A 196 -39.91 -4.36 -13.94
N LEU A 197 -38.78 -3.97 -13.31
CA LEU A 197 -38.16 -2.67 -13.49
C LEU A 197 -37.70 -2.44 -14.93
N ALA A 198 -37.16 -3.47 -15.59
CA ALA A 198 -36.71 -3.36 -16.97
C ALA A 198 -37.86 -3.44 -17.99
N GLY A 199 -39.04 -3.94 -17.60
CA GLY A 199 -40.12 -4.27 -18.52
C GLY A 199 -39.79 -5.50 -19.38
N LEU A 200 -39.06 -6.46 -18.82
CA LEU A 200 -38.61 -7.68 -19.46
C LEU A 200 -39.41 -8.88 -18.92
N PRO A 201 -39.52 -9.99 -19.69
CA PRO A 201 -40.12 -11.20 -19.16
C PRO A 201 -39.20 -11.81 -18.09
N ALA A 202 -39.79 -12.50 -17.10
CA ALA A 202 -39.05 -12.98 -15.92
C ALA A 202 -37.91 -13.95 -16.28
N ASP A 203 -38.06 -14.72 -17.36
CA ASP A 203 -37.06 -15.66 -17.88
C ASP A 203 -35.88 -14.98 -18.58
N ALA A 204 -35.99 -13.70 -18.95
CA ALA A 204 -34.88 -12.95 -19.55
C ALA A 204 -33.79 -12.57 -18.54
N VAL A 205 -34.10 -12.59 -17.24
CA VAL A 205 -33.16 -12.33 -16.16
C VAL A 205 -32.84 -13.64 -15.45
N SER A 206 -31.56 -14.01 -15.44
CA SER A 206 -31.07 -15.17 -14.69
C SER A 206 -30.31 -14.72 -13.46
N VAL A 207 -30.58 -15.32 -12.30
CA VAL A 207 -29.89 -15.01 -11.05
C VAL A 207 -29.15 -16.25 -10.56
N ARG A 208 -27.86 -16.11 -10.26
CA ARG A 208 -27.03 -17.20 -9.73
C ARG A 208 -26.07 -16.72 -8.65
N GLN A 209 -25.70 -17.61 -7.74
CA GLN A 209 -24.60 -17.35 -6.81
C GLN A 209 -23.27 -17.71 -7.46
N ALA A 210 -22.24 -16.90 -7.19
CA ALA A 210 -20.88 -17.14 -7.62
C ALA A 210 -19.89 -16.43 -6.69
N ASP A 211 -18.63 -16.80 -6.75
CA ASP A 211 -17.55 -15.97 -6.20
C ASP A 211 -16.96 -15.10 -7.31
N VAL A 212 -16.79 -13.80 -7.02
CA VAL A 212 -16.22 -12.84 -7.97
C VAL A 212 -15.10 -12.07 -7.30
N ALA A 213 -13.98 -11.89 -8.00
CA ALA A 213 -12.84 -11.08 -7.58
C ALA A 213 -12.67 -9.89 -8.55
N PRO A 214 -13.37 -8.76 -8.36
CA PRO A 214 -13.44 -7.67 -9.33
C PRO A 214 -12.09 -7.09 -9.76
N TRP A 215 -11.06 -7.17 -8.91
CA TRP A 215 -9.72 -6.65 -9.23
C TRP A 215 -8.84 -7.67 -9.97
N ARG A 216 -9.22 -8.95 -9.93
CA ARG A 216 -8.54 -10.03 -10.64
C ARG A 216 -9.24 -10.37 -11.95
N ASP A 217 -10.57 -10.34 -11.94
CA ASP A 217 -11.42 -10.69 -13.06
C ASP A 217 -11.65 -9.46 -13.94
N THR A 218 -11.43 -9.59 -15.24
CA THR A 218 -11.54 -8.46 -16.17
C THR A 218 -12.99 -8.06 -16.44
N GLY A 219 -13.21 -6.76 -16.67
CA GLY A 219 -14.48 -6.21 -17.15
C GLY A 219 -15.50 -5.86 -16.07
N TRP A 220 -15.14 -5.98 -14.79
CA TRP A 220 -15.95 -5.47 -13.69
C TRP A 220 -15.67 -3.98 -13.44
N SER A 221 -16.73 -3.21 -13.27
CA SER A 221 -16.68 -1.80 -12.88
C SER A 221 -17.72 -1.52 -11.79
N PRO A 222 -17.42 -0.69 -10.79
CA PRO A 222 -18.38 -0.35 -9.75
C PRO A 222 -19.57 0.41 -10.34
N LEU A 223 -20.78 0.10 -9.87
CA LEU A 223 -21.96 0.93 -10.06
C LEU A 223 -21.75 2.22 -9.28
N ILE A 224 -21.45 3.32 -9.99
CA ILE A 224 -21.22 4.63 -9.40
C ILE A 224 -22.60 5.23 -9.07
N GLU A 225 -22.88 5.52 -7.80
CA GLU A 225 -23.90 6.50 -7.42
C GLU A 225 -23.45 7.86 -7.96
N ARG A 226 -24.22 8.43 -8.89
CA ARG A 226 -24.09 9.84 -9.27
C ARG A 226 -25.11 10.67 -8.51
#